data_AF-A0A355WNN3-F1
#
_entry.id   AF-A0A355WNN3-F1
#
_cell.length_a   1.000
_cell.length_b   1.000
_cell.length_c   1.000
_cell.angle_alpha   90.00
_cell.angle_beta   90.00
_cell.angle_gamma   90.00
#
_symmetry.space_group_name_H-M   'P 1'
#
loop_
_entity.id
_entity.type
_entity.pdbx_description
1 polymer ?
#
loop_
_entity_poly.entity_id
_entity_poly.type
_entity_poly.pdbx_seq_one_letter_code
_entity_poly.pdbx_strand_id
1 'polypeptide(L)'
;MGLVLLVALVILGLGYAFKASNAVQASVLAVLLAAVLIIQVTLPAGNGLRVATGGSLQTWLIFLGVVGLIAAYILGLKWVKRRVPAPVEAVQSGAFSAHELERYARHIVLREIGGSGQQKLKKARVLVIGAGGLGSPALLYLAAAGVGTIGIVDDDAVSLSNLQRQVLHIDKRIGMPKVFSAEIGLKAINPHVEILPFNRRLTAENAAEMMQDFDLVLDGSDNFSTRYLVNATCVALGRPLISAAISQWEGQISLFDPATDAPCYACVFPEAPADGLAPSCAEAGVMGALPGVVGSMMAVEAIKFFTGAGQVLKGEMLIYDALYGESRKLRVQRRDDCKVCGGGRAIH
;
A
#
# COMPACT_ATOMS: atom_id res chain seq x y z
N MET A 1 38.91 43.02 -3.72
CA MET A 1 38.34 41.66 -3.55
C MET A 1 38.89 40.67 -4.57
N GLY A 2 39.10 41.05 -5.84
CA GLY A 2 39.58 40.14 -6.89
C GLY A 2 40.86 39.36 -6.56
N LEU A 3 41.84 39.99 -5.90
CA LEU A 3 43.07 39.31 -5.46
C LEU A 3 42.80 38.16 -4.48
N VAL A 4 41.92 38.38 -3.49
CA VAL A 4 41.57 37.37 -2.48
C VAL A 4 40.81 36.20 -3.13
N LEU A 5 39.92 36.50 -4.08
CA LEU A 5 39.20 35.46 -4.83
C LEU A 5 40.16 34.63 -5.70
N LEU A 6 41.16 35.25 -6.32
CA LEU A 6 42.19 34.55 -7.08
C LEU A 6 43.04 33.64 -6.19
N VAL A 7 43.45 34.12 -5.01
CA VAL A 7 44.17 33.30 -4.02
C VAL A 7 43.30 32.13 -3.54
N ALA A 8 42.01 32.36 -3.29
CA ALA A 8 41.07 31.31 -2.91
C ALA A 8 40.92 30.24 -4.02
N LEU A 9 40.87 30.64 -5.29
CA LEU A 9 40.84 29.71 -6.43
C LEU A 9 42.12 28.88 -6.54
N VAL A 10 43.28 29.48 -6.29
CA VAL A 10 44.56 28.75 -6.26
C VAL A 10 44.58 27.73 -5.12
N ILE A 11 44.10 28.09 -3.93
CA ILE A 11 43.99 27.18 -2.78
C ILE A 11 43.08 25.99 -3.12
N LEU A 12 41.93 26.23 -3.76
CA LEU A 12 41.01 25.18 -4.19
C LEU A 12 41.65 24.28 -5.27
N GLY A 13 42.34 24.86 -6.25
CA GLY A 13 43.02 24.13 -7.31
C GLY A 13 44.16 23.23 -6.80
N LEU A 14 44.98 23.75 -5.88
CA LEU A 14 46.01 22.96 -5.21
C LEU A 14 45.40 21.86 -4.35
N GLY A 15 44.36 22.19 -3.58
CA GLY A 15 43.64 21.20 -2.78
C GLY A 15 43.10 20.04 -3.62
N TYR A 16 42.59 20.32 -4.83
CA TYR A 16 42.15 19.31 -5.79
C TYR A 16 43.33 18.47 -6.31
N ALA A 17 44.42 19.11 -6.75
CA ALA A 17 45.60 18.43 -7.27
C ALA A 17 46.25 17.48 -6.25
N PHE A 18 46.26 17.88 -4.97
CA PHE A 18 46.83 17.10 -3.87
C PHE A 18 45.82 16.18 -3.15
N LYS A 19 44.59 16.06 -3.65
CA LYS A 19 43.51 15.26 -3.03
C LYS A 19 43.26 15.59 -1.54
N ALA A 20 43.42 16.86 -1.16
CA ALA A 20 43.14 17.31 0.21
C ALA A 20 41.64 17.17 0.54
N SER A 21 41.31 16.79 1.78
CA SER A 21 39.92 16.67 2.20
C SER A 21 39.20 18.03 2.20
N ASN A 22 37.88 18.01 1.97
CA ASN A 22 37.06 19.22 1.95
C ASN A 22 37.15 20.02 3.27
N ALA A 23 37.37 19.32 4.40
CA ALA A 23 37.54 19.95 5.71
C ALA A 23 38.85 20.75 5.80
N VAL A 24 39.95 20.23 5.23
CA VAL A 24 41.24 20.91 5.21
C VAL A 24 41.18 22.15 4.30
N GLN A 25 40.60 22.02 3.10
CA GLN A 25 40.43 23.15 2.19
C GLN A 25 39.54 24.25 2.80
N ALA A 26 38.43 23.88 3.44
CA ALA A 26 37.56 24.82 4.13
C ALA A 26 38.27 25.55 5.28
N SER A 27 39.11 24.85 6.04
CA SER A 27 39.87 25.44 7.14
C SER A 27 40.88 26.48 6.64
N VAL A 28 41.59 26.18 5.56
CA VAL A 28 42.55 27.13 4.95
C VAL A 28 41.86 28.37 4.39
N LEU A 29 40.70 28.20 3.74
CA LEU A 29 39.90 29.32 3.25
C LEU A 29 39.31 30.17 4.39
N ALA A 30 38.91 29.54 5.50
CA ALA A 30 38.44 30.25 6.68
C ALA A 30 39.54 31.10 7.31
N VAL A 31 40.78 30.58 7.38
CA VAL A 31 41.95 31.33 7.86
C VAL A 31 42.25 32.52 6.93
N LEU A 32 42.21 32.32 5.62
CA LEU A 32 42.38 33.40 4.63
C LEU A 32 41.33 34.50 4.83
N LEU A 33 40.05 34.12 4.99
CA LEU A 33 38.97 35.07 5.20
C LEU A 33 39.12 35.83 6.52
N ALA A 34 39.48 35.15 7.61
CA ALA A 34 39.74 35.78 8.90
C ALA A 34 40.88 36.79 8.82
N ALA A 35 41.99 36.44 8.16
CA ALA A 35 43.11 37.35 7.95
C ALA A 35 42.71 38.60 7.15
N VAL A 36 41.88 38.43 6.11
CA VAL A 36 41.36 39.56 5.31
C VAL A 36 40.44 40.45 6.14
N LEU A 37 39.54 39.89 6.96
CA LEU A 37 38.68 40.67 7.83
C LEU A 37 39.50 41.46 8.87
N ILE A 38 40.53 40.86 9.46
CA ILE A 38 41.45 41.54 10.39
C ILE A 38 42.14 42.72 9.68
N ILE A 39 42.64 42.52 8.46
CA ILE A 39 43.25 43.59 7.64
C ILE A 39 42.26 44.74 7.40
N GLN A 40 40.98 44.43 7.13
CA GLN A 40 39.96 45.45 6.87
C GLN A 40 39.53 46.24 8.12
N VAL A 41 39.64 45.63 9.30
CA VAL A 41 39.28 46.25 10.59
C VAL A 41 40.45 47.05 11.17
N THR A 42 41.67 46.54 11.07
CA THR A 42 42.85 47.09 11.78
C THR A 42 43.60 48.16 11.01
N LEU A 43 43.61 48.12 9.66
CA LEU A 43 44.36 49.08 8.86
C LEU A 43 43.53 50.31 8.48
N PRO A 44 44.11 51.52 8.47
CA PRO A 44 43.39 52.75 8.09
C PRO A 44 42.98 52.77 6.62
N ALA A 45 41.96 53.58 6.31
CA ALA A 45 41.50 53.79 4.94
C ALA A 45 42.63 54.40 4.09
N GLY A 46 42.86 53.86 2.89
CA GLY A 46 43.95 54.29 1.99
C GLY A 46 45.23 53.43 2.07
N ASN A 47 45.34 52.51 3.03
CA ASN A 47 46.45 51.56 3.05
C ASN A 47 46.38 50.59 1.85
N GLY A 48 47.50 50.44 1.12
CA GLY A 48 47.56 49.61 -0.09
C GLY A 48 47.12 48.16 0.10
N LEU A 49 47.40 47.55 1.26
CA LEU A 49 46.97 46.19 1.60
C LEU A 49 45.45 46.11 1.82
N ARG A 50 44.87 47.14 2.44
CA ARG A 50 43.42 47.22 2.64
C ARG A 50 42.69 47.39 1.30
N VAL A 51 43.22 48.21 0.40
CA VAL A 51 42.69 48.39 -0.97
C VAL A 51 42.80 47.09 -1.78
N ALA A 52 43.97 46.44 -1.78
CA ALA A 52 44.20 45.19 -2.51
C ALA A 52 43.27 44.05 -2.07
N THR A 53 42.96 43.97 -0.77
CA THR A 53 42.16 42.87 -0.20
C THR A 53 40.65 43.12 -0.20
N GLY A 54 40.15 44.29 -0.60
CA GLY A 54 38.70 44.55 -0.57
C GLY A 54 38.26 45.99 -0.47
N GLY A 55 39.15 46.89 -0.05
CA GLY A 55 38.92 48.33 0.13
C GLY A 55 38.01 48.69 1.30
N SER A 56 37.03 47.86 1.64
CA SER A 56 36.07 48.14 2.70
C SER A 56 35.65 46.88 3.45
N LEU A 57 35.23 47.05 4.71
CA LEU A 57 34.60 45.99 5.49
C LEU A 57 33.18 45.68 4.99
N GLN A 58 32.45 46.69 4.52
CA GLN A 58 31.08 46.57 4.03
C GLN A 58 30.96 45.60 2.85
N THR A 59 31.90 45.63 1.89
CA THR A 59 31.92 44.69 0.76
C THR A 59 32.09 43.24 1.20
N TRP A 60 32.89 42.99 2.24
CA TRP A 60 33.05 41.66 2.82
C TRP A 60 31.82 41.20 3.61
N LEU A 61 31.14 42.11 4.32
CA LEU A 61 29.88 41.80 5.01
C LEU A 61 28.75 41.45 4.03
N ILE A 62 28.63 42.20 2.92
CA ILE A 62 27.66 41.90 1.85
C ILE A 62 27.97 40.53 1.24
N PHE A 63 29.24 40.26 0.94
CA PHE A 63 29.67 38.96 0.40
C PHE A 63 29.32 37.81 1.35
N LEU A 64 29.63 37.93 2.65
CA LEU A 64 29.26 36.93 3.66
C LEU A 64 27.74 36.75 3.78
N GLY A 65 26.97 37.82 3.68
CA GLY A 65 25.50 37.77 3.67
C GLY A 65 24.95 36.97 2.49
N VAL A 66 25.47 37.19 1.28
CA VAL A 66 25.08 36.44 0.08
C VAL A 66 25.48 34.96 0.20
N VAL A 67 26.69 34.66 0.67
CA VAL A 67 27.13 33.27 0.91
C VAL A 67 26.23 32.59 1.96
N GLY A 68 25.86 33.29 3.02
CA GLY A 68 24.94 32.80 4.05
C GLY A 68 23.54 32.46 3.50
N LEU A 69 22.98 33.32 2.65
CA LEU A 69 21.68 33.07 2.00
C LEU A 69 21.72 31.84 1.08
N ILE A 70 22.79 31.68 0.29
CA ILE A 70 22.97 30.51 -0.57
C ILE A 70 23.10 29.23 0.28
N ALA A 71 23.88 29.28 1.37
CA ALA A 71 24.03 28.16 2.28
C ALA A 71 22.69 27.78 2.93
N ALA A 72 21.91 28.77 3.40
CA ALA A 72 20.58 28.55 3.96
C ALA A 72 19.62 27.92 2.94
N TYR A 73 19.63 28.39 1.69
CA TYR A 73 18.85 27.79 0.60
C TYR A 73 19.25 26.33 0.33
N ILE A 74 20.55 26.03 0.24
CA ILE A 74 21.06 24.66 0.03
C ILE A 74 20.71 23.74 1.21
N LEU A 75 20.85 24.22 2.45
CA LEU A 75 20.48 23.47 3.65
C LEU A 75 18.98 23.22 3.71
N GLY A 76 18.16 24.21 3.35
CA GLY A 76 16.71 24.08 3.20
C GLY A 76 16.34 23.01 2.17
N LEU A 77 16.96 23.04 0.98
CA LEU A 77 16.76 22.02 -0.05
C LEU A 77 17.17 20.62 0.43
N LYS A 78 18.29 20.50 1.16
CA LYS A 78 18.72 19.21 1.75
C LYS A 78 17.75 18.72 2.82
N TRP A 79 17.19 19.61 3.63
CA TRP A 79 16.20 19.29 4.64
C TRP A 79 14.87 18.84 4.01
N VAL A 80 14.40 19.54 2.97
CA VAL A 80 13.21 19.13 2.20
C VAL A 80 13.46 17.77 1.52
N LYS A 81 14.61 17.56 0.87
CA LYS A 81 14.95 16.26 0.26
C LYS A 81 15.01 15.11 1.25
N ARG A 82 15.41 15.33 2.51
CA ARG A 82 15.37 14.30 3.57
C ARG A 82 13.95 13.95 4.00
N ARG A 83 12.97 14.83 3.75
CA ARG A 83 11.54 14.58 4.01
C ARG A 83 10.81 13.96 2.83
N VAL A 84 11.41 13.99 1.64
CA VAL A 84 10.90 13.23 0.49
C VAL A 84 11.32 11.76 0.69
N PRO A 85 10.38 10.81 0.70
CA PRO A 85 10.72 9.38 0.72
C PRO A 85 11.71 9.09 -0.42
N ALA A 86 12.72 8.26 -0.15
CA ALA A 86 13.66 7.85 -1.20
C ALA A 86 12.88 7.32 -2.43
N PRO A 87 13.32 7.64 -3.67
CA PRO A 87 12.83 6.92 -4.84
C PRO A 87 12.99 5.44 -4.54
N VAL A 88 11.90 4.68 -4.66
CA VAL A 88 11.92 3.27 -4.29
C VAL A 88 12.98 2.59 -5.14
N GLU A 89 14.09 2.18 -4.52
CA GLU A 89 15.11 1.39 -5.18
C GLU A 89 14.43 0.16 -5.79
N ALA A 90 14.66 -0.05 -7.08
CA ALA A 90 14.20 -1.25 -7.77
C ALA A 90 14.92 -2.45 -7.16
N VAL A 91 14.30 -3.07 -6.16
CA VAL A 91 14.77 -4.30 -5.56
C VAL A 91 14.72 -5.39 -6.63
N GLN A 92 15.87 -5.81 -7.13
CA GLN A 92 16.00 -7.05 -7.89
C GLN A 92 15.85 -8.24 -6.94
N SER A 93 14.71 -8.92 -6.99
CA SER A 93 14.63 -10.37 -6.75
C SER A 93 13.36 -10.94 -7.39
N GLY A 94 13.59 -11.64 -8.52
CA GLY A 94 12.57 -12.18 -9.42
C GLY A 94 12.20 -11.21 -10.54
N ALA A 95 13.18 -10.80 -11.36
CA ALA A 95 12.94 -9.86 -12.47
C ALA A 95 11.70 -10.27 -13.25
N PHE A 96 10.74 -9.35 -13.39
CA PHE A 96 9.60 -9.55 -14.27
C PHE A 96 10.10 -9.94 -15.65
N SER A 97 9.49 -10.96 -16.25
CA SER A 97 9.70 -11.23 -17.67
C SER A 97 9.25 -10.03 -18.51
N ALA A 98 9.76 -9.91 -19.74
CA ALA A 98 9.32 -8.85 -20.65
C ALA A 98 7.79 -8.84 -20.81
N HIS A 99 7.17 -10.03 -20.86
CA HIS A 99 5.72 -10.18 -20.94
C HIS A 99 5.00 -9.73 -19.66
N GLU A 100 5.55 -9.97 -18.47
CA GLU A 100 4.99 -9.43 -17.23
C GLU A 100 5.13 -7.91 -17.14
N LEU A 101 6.26 -7.35 -17.59
CA LEU A 101 6.46 -5.90 -17.63
C LEU A 101 5.43 -5.22 -18.54
N GLU A 102 5.18 -5.78 -19.72
CA GLU A 102 4.15 -5.28 -20.64
C GLU A 102 2.75 -5.39 -20.04
N ARG A 103 2.41 -6.55 -19.49
CA ARG A 103 1.12 -6.83 -18.84
C ARG A 103 0.82 -5.89 -17.68
N TYR A 104 1.80 -5.65 -16.80
CA TYR A 104 1.63 -4.82 -15.60
C TYR A 104 2.05 -3.36 -15.80
N ALA A 105 2.38 -2.95 -17.04
CA ALA A 105 2.89 -1.62 -17.34
C ALA A 105 2.01 -0.50 -16.75
N ARG A 106 0.68 -0.67 -16.79
CA ARG A 106 -0.28 0.32 -16.27
C ARG A 106 -0.26 0.44 -14.75
N HIS A 107 0.07 -0.61 -14.01
CA HIS A 107 0.31 -0.52 -12.56
C HIS A 107 1.68 0.07 -12.26
N ILE A 108 2.71 -0.35 -13.00
CA ILE A 108 4.10 0.09 -12.77
C ILE A 108 4.28 1.60 -12.96
N VAL A 109 3.53 2.22 -13.87
CA VAL A 109 3.59 3.69 -14.07
C VAL A 109 2.88 4.50 -12.99
N LEU A 110 1.99 3.89 -12.19
CA LEU A 110 1.32 4.58 -11.10
C LEU A 110 2.31 4.85 -9.97
N ARG A 111 2.43 6.11 -9.55
CA ARG A 111 3.38 6.54 -8.51
C ARG A 111 3.17 5.79 -7.20
N GLU A 112 1.92 5.53 -6.83
CA GLU A 112 1.52 4.88 -5.59
C GLU A 112 1.77 3.36 -5.59
N ILE A 113 1.93 2.74 -6.78
CA ILE A 113 2.20 1.31 -6.93
C ILE A 113 3.66 1.10 -7.34
N GLY A 114 4.06 1.57 -8.51
CA GLY A 114 5.41 1.42 -9.03
C GLY A 114 5.83 -0.04 -9.28
N GLY A 115 7.07 -0.23 -9.72
CA GLY A 115 7.64 -1.58 -9.86
C GLY A 115 7.75 -2.32 -8.52
N SER A 116 8.00 -1.61 -7.43
CA SER A 116 8.10 -2.18 -6.09
C SER A 116 6.76 -2.68 -5.55
N GLY A 117 5.67 -1.92 -5.73
CA GLY A 117 4.32 -2.37 -5.39
C GLY A 117 3.89 -3.57 -6.23
N GLN A 118 4.19 -3.56 -7.54
CA GLN A 118 3.94 -4.72 -8.38
C GLN A 118 4.74 -5.95 -7.91
N GLN A 119 5.98 -5.76 -7.45
CA GLN A 119 6.80 -6.86 -6.90
C GLN A 119 6.21 -7.41 -5.58
N LYS A 120 5.60 -6.56 -4.75
CA LYS A 120 4.86 -7.00 -3.56
C LYS A 120 3.63 -7.82 -3.95
N LEU A 121 2.86 -7.39 -4.96
CA LEU A 121 1.73 -8.17 -5.48
C LEU A 121 2.20 -9.54 -5.98
N LYS A 122 3.28 -9.61 -6.76
CA LYS A 122 3.86 -10.87 -7.24
C LYS A 122 4.31 -11.83 -6.13
N LYS A 123 4.66 -11.31 -4.95
CA LYS A 123 5.02 -12.12 -3.77
C LYS A 123 3.85 -12.42 -2.84
N ALA A 124 2.72 -11.73 -3.02
CA ALA A 124 1.56 -11.82 -2.14
C ALA A 124 0.81 -13.13 -2.33
N ARG A 125 0.28 -13.63 -1.22
CA ARG A 125 -0.57 -14.81 -1.15
C ARG A 125 -1.93 -14.41 -0.58
N VAL A 126 -2.99 -14.55 -1.38
CA VAL A 126 -4.35 -14.19 -0.98
C VAL A 126 -5.25 -15.42 -0.97
N LEU A 127 -6.00 -15.62 0.11
CA LEU A 127 -7.05 -16.63 0.18
C LEU A 127 -8.42 -15.97 -0.03
N VAL A 128 -9.20 -16.46 -0.98
CA VAL A 128 -10.58 -16.00 -1.21
C VAL A 128 -11.55 -17.10 -0.79
N ILE A 129 -12.41 -16.79 0.18
CA ILE A 129 -13.49 -17.65 0.67
C ILE A 129 -14.74 -17.35 -0.14
N GLY A 130 -15.15 -18.31 -0.96
CA GLY A 130 -16.25 -18.22 -1.91
C GLY A 130 -15.79 -17.77 -3.30
N ALA A 131 -16.11 -18.55 -4.32
CA ALA A 131 -15.96 -18.22 -5.74
C ALA A 131 -17.29 -17.71 -6.35
N GLY A 132 -18.24 -17.32 -5.49
CA GLY A 132 -19.56 -16.84 -5.89
C GLY A 132 -19.60 -15.40 -6.43
N GLY A 133 -20.68 -14.67 -6.14
CA GLY A 133 -20.93 -13.36 -6.75
C GLY A 133 -19.90 -12.29 -6.40
N LEU A 134 -19.48 -12.23 -5.13
CA LEU A 134 -18.42 -11.33 -4.65
C LEU A 134 -17.03 -11.83 -5.01
N GLY A 135 -16.79 -13.13 -4.81
CA GLY A 135 -15.51 -13.77 -5.09
C GLY A 135 -15.11 -13.72 -6.56
N SER A 136 -16.05 -13.93 -7.49
CA SER A 136 -15.81 -13.91 -8.94
C SER A 136 -15.06 -12.65 -9.42
N PRO A 137 -15.59 -11.42 -9.27
CA PRO A 137 -14.89 -10.20 -9.68
C PRO A 137 -13.61 -9.96 -8.86
N ALA A 138 -13.59 -10.29 -7.57
CA ALA A 138 -12.38 -10.15 -6.75
C ALA A 138 -11.23 -11.00 -7.31
N LEU A 139 -11.49 -12.29 -7.57
CA LEU A 139 -10.55 -13.24 -8.17
C LEU A 139 -10.06 -12.77 -9.55
N LEU A 140 -10.98 -12.34 -10.42
CA LEU A 140 -10.66 -11.83 -11.76
C LEU A 140 -9.66 -10.68 -11.69
N TYR A 141 -9.92 -9.67 -10.84
CA TYR A 141 -9.06 -8.51 -10.71
C TYR A 141 -7.75 -8.79 -9.97
N LEU A 142 -7.73 -9.67 -8.97
CA LEU A 142 -6.50 -10.08 -8.28
C LEU A 142 -5.56 -10.84 -9.23
N ALA A 143 -6.10 -11.77 -10.02
CA ALA A 143 -5.31 -12.48 -11.02
C ALA A 143 -4.80 -11.53 -12.10
N ALA A 144 -5.64 -10.63 -12.63
CA ALA A 144 -5.23 -9.62 -13.60
C ALA A 144 -4.16 -8.68 -13.05
N ALA A 145 -4.25 -8.30 -11.77
CA ALA A 145 -3.29 -7.45 -11.08
C ALA A 145 -1.94 -8.14 -10.80
N GLY A 146 -1.85 -9.46 -10.99
CA GLY A 146 -0.61 -10.22 -10.80
C GLY A 146 -0.30 -10.53 -9.33
N VAL A 147 -1.32 -10.77 -8.51
CA VAL A 147 -1.12 -11.38 -7.18
C VAL A 147 -0.47 -12.75 -7.37
N GLY A 148 0.62 -13.04 -6.65
CA GLY A 148 1.47 -14.20 -6.89
C GLY A 148 0.76 -15.54 -6.73
N THR A 149 0.12 -15.74 -5.58
CA THR A 149 -0.64 -16.96 -5.28
C THR A 149 -2.05 -16.60 -4.84
N ILE A 150 -3.05 -17.23 -5.44
CA ILE A 150 -4.47 -17.08 -5.08
C ILE A 150 -5.03 -18.44 -4.67
N GLY A 151 -5.36 -18.59 -3.39
CA GLY A 151 -6.14 -19.70 -2.87
C GLY A 151 -7.64 -19.43 -3.02
N ILE A 152 -8.41 -20.46 -3.37
CA ILE A 152 -9.86 -20.35 -3.57
C ILE A 152 -10.55 -21.46 -2.80
N VAL A 153 -11.45 -21.12 -1.88
CA VAL A 153 -12.22 -22.09 -1.09
C VAL A 153 -13.69 -21.99 -1.46
N ASP A 154 -14.24 -23.06 -2.01
CA ASP A 154 -15.66 -23.17 -2.33
C ASP A 154 -16.00 -24.66 -2.49
N ASP A 155 -17.13 -25.11 -1.96
CA ASP A 155 -17.62 -26.49 -2.07
C ASP A 155 -18.79 -26.65 -3.06
N ASP A 156 -19.27 -25.57 -3.67
CA ASP A 156 -20.37 -25.62 -4.62
C ASP A 156 -19.90 -25.97 -6.04
N ALA A 157 -20.88 -26.40 -6.85
CA ALA A 157 -20.78 -26.46 -8.30
C ALA A 157 -21.38 -25.21 -8.97
N VAL A 158 -20.93 -24.92 -10.19
CA VAL A 158 -21.52 -23.88 -11.05
C VAL A 158 -22.97 -24.25 -11.37
N SER A 159 -23.88 -23.29 -11.19
CA SER A 159 -25.31 -23.45 -11.46
C SER A 159 -25.84 -22.34 -12.38
N LEU A 160 -26.83 -22.66 -13.21
CA LEU A 160 -27.46 -21.70 -14.13
C LEU A 160 -28.01 -20.47 -13.40
N SER A 161 -28.68 -20.66 -12.25
CA SER A 161 -29.28 -19.57 -11.47
C SER A 161 -28.26 -18.60 -10.87
N ASN A 162 -26.98 -18.98 -10.91
CA ASN A 162 -25.87 -18.21 -10.35
C ASN A 162 -25.15 -17.37 -11.43
N LEU A 163 -25.27 -17.73 -12.72
CA LEU A 163 -24.53 -17.09 -13.81
C LEU A 163 -24.88 -15.62 -14.03
N GLN A 164 -26.07 -15.18 -13.62
CA GLN A 164 -26.46 -13.76 -13.69
C GLN A 164 -25.55 -12.83 -12.87
N ARG A 165 -24.81 -13.38 -11.89
CA ARG A 165 -23.93 -12.61 -11.00
C ARG A 165 -22.53 -13.18 -10.78
N GLN A 166 -22.28 -14.44 -11.16
CA GLN A 166 -20.99 -15.12 -10.98
C GLN A 166 -20.18 -15.12 -12.27
N VAL A 167 -19.73 -13.93 -12.66
CA VAL A 167 -19.16 -13.63 -13.99
C VAL A 167 -17.83 -14.33 -14.30
N LEU A 168 -17.20 -15.01 -13.33
CA LEU A 168 -16.03 -15.86 -13.55
C LEU A 168 -16.40 -17.20 -14.21
N HIS A 169 -17.67 -17.63 -14.07
CA HIS A 169 -18.19 -18.88 -14.59
C HIS A 169 -18.98 -18.66 -15.89
N ILE A 170 -19.17 -19.73 -16.67
CA ILE A 170 -19.91 -19.69 -17.95
C ILE A 170 -20.79 -20.92 -18.08
N ASP A 171 -21.80 -20.87 -18.95
CA ASP A 171 -22.75 -21.96 -19.21
C ASP A 171 -22.09 -23.32 -19.48
N LYS A 172 -21.01 -23.34 -20.26
CA LYS A 172 -20.27 -24.58 -20.60
C LYS A 172 -19.68 -25.29 -19.36
N ARG A 173 -19.55 -24.59 -18.22
CA ARG A 173 -18.99 -25.14 -16.97
C ARG A 173 -20.05 -25.43 -15.91
N ILE A 174 -21.35 -25.38 -16.23
CA ILE A 174 -22.42 -25.80 -15.30
C ILE A 174 -22.15 -27.23 -14.81
N GLY A 175 -22.31 -27.46 -13.50
CA GLY A 175 -22.03 -28.73 -12.82
C GLY A 175 -20.57 -28.95 -12.43
N MET A 176 -19.63 -28.15 -12.94
CA MET A 176 -18.23 -28.19 -12.51
C MET A 176 -18.07 -27.55 -11.12
N PRO A 177 -17.24 -28.09 -10.21
CA PRO A 177 -16.91 -27.40 -8.97
C PRO A 177 -16.39 -25.98 -9.22
N LYS A 178 -16.89 -25.00 -8.47
CA LYS A 178 -16.61 -23.58 -8.73
C LYS A 178 -15.12 -23.27 -8.66
N VAL A 179 -14.36 -23.90 -7.75
CA VAL A 179 -12.92 -23.67 -7.64
C VAL A 179 -12.14 -24.08 -8.88
N PHE A 180 -12.50 -25.18 -9.55
CA PHE A 180 -11.84 -25.61 -10.79
C PHE A 180 -12.30 -24.79 -11.99
N SER A 181 -13.58 -24.41 -12.02
CA SER A 181 -14.09 -23.44 -12.99
C SER A 181 -13.33 -22.12 -12.87
N ALA A 182 -13.16 -21.60 -11.65
CA ALA A 182 -12.37 -20.41 -11.36
C ALA A 182 -10.93 -20.56 -11.83
N GLU A 183 -10.24 -21.64 -11.46
CA GLU A 183 -8.86 -21.90 -11.87
C GLU A 183 -8.66 -21.82 -13.39
N ILE A 184 -9.53 -22.46 -14.18
CA ILE A 184 -9.48 -22.39 -15.64
C ILE A 184 -9.59 -20.94 -16.13
N GLY A 185 -10.54 -20.18 -15.58
CA GLY A 185 -10.76 -18.78 -15.98
C GLY A 185 -9.59 -17.88 -15.61
N LEU A 186 -9.05 -18.03 -14.40
CA LEU A 186 -7.97 -17.18 -13.90
C LEU A 186 -6.64 -17.46 -14.60
N LYS A 187 -6.32 -18.74 -14.87
CA LYS A 187 -5.12 -19.10 -15.65
C LYS A 187 -5.20 -18.60 -17.09
N ALA A 188 -6.39 -18.56 -17.68
CA ALA A 188 -6.59 -17.97 -19.00
C ALA A 188 -6.38 -16.45 -19.00
N ILE A 189 -6.74 -15.77 -17.90
CA ILE A 189 -6.49 -14.33 -17.73
C ILE A 189 -5.01 -14.09 -17.52
N ASN A 190 -4.39 -14.76 -16.56
CA ASN A 190 -2.99 -14.56 -16.20
C ASN A 190 -2.28 -15.88 -15.88
N PRO A 191 -1.45 -16.41 -16.79
CA PRO A 191 -0.74 -17.67 -16.57
C PRO A 191 0.43 -17.56 -15.58
N HIS A 192 0.79 -16.34 -15.14
CA HIS A 192 1.89 -16.10 -14.20
C HIS A 192 1.47 -16.22 -12.72
N VAL A 193 0.17 -16.41 -12.47
CA VAL A 193 -0.41 -16.51 -11.13
C VAL A 193 -0.60 -17.98 -10.75
N GLU A 194 -0.13 -18.35 -9.56
CA GLU A 194 -0.39 -19.66 -8.98
C GLU A 194 -1.80 -19.69 -8.40
N ILE A 195 -2.62 -20.65 -8.84
CA ILE A 195 -3.98 -20.85 -8.33
C ILE A 195 -4.03 -22.13 -7.51
N LEU A 196 -4.53 -22.04 -6.28
CA LEU A 196 -4.71 -23.17 -5.36
C LEU A 196 -6.20 -23.42 -5.11
N PRO A 197 -6.84 -24.34 -5.86
CA PRO A 197 -8.26 -24.66 -5.69
C PRO A 197 -8.49 -25.61 -4.50
N PHE A 198 -9.22 -25.15 -3.49
CA PHE A 198 -9.66 -25.94 -2.35
C PHE A 198 -11.15 -26.29 -2.50
N ASN A 199 -11.44 -27.40 -3.18
CA ASN A 199 -12.80 -27.90 -3.37
C ASN A 199 -13.33 -28.59 -2.10
N ARG A 200 -13.58 -27.81 -1.05
CA ARG A 200 -14.06 -28.30 0.25
C ARG A 200 -14.65 -27.16 1.06
N ARG A 201 -15.56 -27.52 1.96
CA ARG A 201 -16.16 -26.56 2.88
C ARG A 201 -15.14 -26.13 3.93
N LEU A 202 -15.13 -24.84 4.24
CA LEU A 202 -14.38 -24.32 5.39
C LEU A 202 -15.08 -24.73 6.69
N THR A 203 -14.34 -25.34 7.61
CA THR A 203 -14.83 -25.79 8.91
C THR A 203 -13.87 -25.36 10.02
N ALA A 204 -14.30 -25.46 11.28
CA ALA A 204 -13.46 -25.08 12.42
C ALA A 204 -12.17 -25.92 12.50
N GLU A 205 -12.22 -27.17 12.02
CA GLU A 205 -11.11 -28.12 12.06
C GLU A 205 -10.05 -27.81 11.00
N ASN A 206 -10.44 -27.24 9.85
CA ASN A 206 -9.53 -27.00 8.72
C ASN A 206 -9.16 -25.53 8.50
N ALA A 207 -9.90 -24.59 9.10
CA ALA A 207 -9.76 -23.17 8.78
C ALA A 207 -8.35 -22.62 9.08
N ALA A 208 -7.76 -23.01 10.22
CA ALA A 208 -6.43 -22.53 10.60
C ALA A 208 -5.34 -22.99 9.62
N GLU A 209 -5.32 -24.29 9.30
CA GLU A 209 -4.38 -24.89 8.34
C GLU A 209 -4.52 -24.23 6.96
N MET A 210 -5.74 -23.94 6.52
CA MET A 210 -5.98 -23.35 5.21
C MET A 210 -5.60 -21.86 5.14
N MET A 211 -5.68 -21.12 6.25
CA MET A 211 -5.43 -19.66 6.27
C MET A 211 -4.00 -19.29 6.67
N GLN A 212 -3.27 -20.15 7.38
CA GLN A 212 -1.98 -19.80 7.98
C GLN A 212 -0.92 -19.36 6.97
N ASP A 213 -0.96 -19.88 5.74
CA ASP A 213 0.06 -19.62 4.70
C ASP A 213 -0.29 -18.43 3.80
N PHE A 214 -1.36 -17.70 4.10
CA PHE A 214 -1.80 -16.54 3.32
C PHE A 214 -1.55 -15.24 4.06
N ASP A 215 -1.22 -14.19 3.31
CA ASP A 215 -0.93 -12.87 3.85
C ASP A 215 -2.19 -12.06 4.14
N LEU A 216 -3.27 -12.35 3.39
CA LEU A 216 -4.55 -11.66 3.44
C LEU A 216 -5.68 -12.62 3.08
N VAL A 217 -6.79 -12.53 3.82
CA VAL A 217 -8.01 -13.30 3.54
C VAL A 217 -9.10 -12.38 3.03
N LEU A 218 -9.80 -12.79 1.98
CA LEU A 218 -11.01 -12.16 1.46
C LEU A 218 -12.21 -13.06 1.73
N ASP A 219 -13.23 -12.52 2.37
CA ASP A 219 -14.47 -13.22 2.64
C ASP A 219 -15.59 -12.66 1.75
N GLY A 220 -15.95 -13.46 0.75
CA GLY A 220 -17.11 -13.24 -0.13
C GLY A 220 -18.20 -14.28 0.09
N SER A 221 -18.21 -14.94 1.24
CA SER A 221 -19.21 -15.96 1.58
C SER A 221 -20.60 -15.35 1.80
N ASP A 222 -21.63 -16.14 1.55
CA ASP A 222 -23.04 -15.71 1.57
C ASP A 222 -23.81 -16.16 2.82
N ASN A 223 -23.14 -16.79 3.78
CA ASN A 223 -23.76 -17.23 5.03
C ASN A 223 -23.00 -16.71 6.26
N PHE A 224 -23.74 -16.41 7.33
CA PHE A 224 -23.15 -15.84 8.55
C PHE A 224 -22.17 -16.78 9.24
N SER A 225 -22.46 -18.08 9.30
CA SER A 225 -21.60 -19.06 10.00
C SER A 225 -20.15 -19.04 9.49
N THR A 226 -19.98 -18.98 8.16
CA THR A 226 -18.66 -18.88 7.52
C THR A 226 -17.99 -17.55 7.87
N ARG A 227 -18.70 -16.42 7.81
CA ARG A 227 -18.12 -15.10 8.14
C ARG A 227 -17.58 -15.03 9.56
N TYR A 228 -18.33 -15.53 10.54
CA TYR A 228 -17.88 -15.56 11.94
C TYR A 228 -16.69 -16.51 12.14
N LEU A 229 -16.69 -17.68 11.50
CA LEU A 229 -15.57 -18.62 11.52
C LEU A 229 -14.30 -18.01 10.89
N VAL A 230 -14.43 -17.41 9.71
CA VAL A 230 -13.30 -16.75 9.01
C VAL A 230 -12.75 -15.63 9.86
N ASN A 231 -13.60 -14.78 10.42
CA ASN A 231 -13.19 -13.71 11.33
C ASN A 231 -12.43 -14.26 12.54
N ALA A 232 -12.99 -15.23 13.26
CA ALA A 232 -12.35 -15.79 14.45
C ALA A 232 -10.98 -16.41 14.13
N THR A 233 -10.90 -17.12 13.00
CA THR A 233 -9.64 -17.73 12.52
C THR A 233 -8.61 -16.68 12.15
N CYS A 234 -9.01 -15.64 11.41
CA CYS A 234 -8.12 -14.53 11.04
C CYS A 234 -7.61 -13.79 12.29
N VAL A 235 -8.47 -13.53 13.28
CA VAL A 235 -8.05 -12.94 14.56
C VAL A 235 -7.01 -13.82 15.27
N ALA A 236 -7.28 -15.13 15.37
CA ALA A 236 -6.39 -16.08 16.05
C ALA A 236 -5.01 -16.19 15.36
N LEU A 237 -4.98 -16.12 14.03
CA LEU A 237 -3.75 -16.18 13.23
C LEU A 237 -3.07 -14.82 13.03
N GLY A 238 -3.67 -13.71 13.48
CA GLY A 238 -3.19 -12.36 13.20
C GLY A 238 -3.20 -12.01 11.70
N ARG A 239 -4.15 -12.55 10.93
CA ARG A 239 -4.30 -12.28 9.50
C ARG A 239 -5.31 -11.16 9.26
N PRO A 240 -5.02 -10.19 8.38
CA PRO A 240 -6.00 -9.20 7.96
C PRO A 240 -7.10 -9.86 7.13
N LEU A 241 -8.31 -9.35 7.28
CA LEU A 241 -9.52 -9.84 6.63
C LEU A 241 -10.22 -8.69 5.91
N ILE A 242 -10.39 -8.81 4.60
CA ILE A 242 -11.34 -7.99 3.85
C ILE A 242 -12.64 -8.79 3.74
N SER A 243 -13.67 -8.38 4.46
CA SER A 243 -14.98 -9.02 4.37
C SER A 243 -15.97 -8.06 3.74
N ALA A 244 -16.77 -8.60 2.80
CA ALA A 244 -17.82 -7.88 2.14
C ALA A 244 -19.13 -8.67 2.20
N ALA A 245 -20.24 -7.96 2.16
CA ALA A 245 -21.57 -8.53 2.13
C ALA A 245 -22.48 -7.72 1.22
N ILE A 246 -23.52 -8.34 0.72
CA ILE A 246 -24.52 -7.71 -0.14
C ILE A 246 -25.92 -8.21 0.23
N SER A 247 -26.90 -7.34 0.04
CA SER A 247 -28.32 -7.68 0.13
C SER A 247 -29.10 -6.81 -0.85
N GLN A 248 -29.86 -7.43 -1.75
CA GLN A 248 -30.70 -6.74 -2.74
C GLN A 248 -29.94 -5.70 -3.59
N TRP A 249 -29.89 -4.44 -3.14
CA TRP A 249 -29.26 -3.29 -3.79
C TRP A 249 -28.08 -2.69 -3.00
N GLU A 250 -27.88 -3.12 -1.75
CA GLU A 250 -26.85 -2.57 -0.87
C GLU A 250 -25.67 -3.53 -0.70
N GLY A 251 -24.47 -2.98 -0.74
CA GLY A 251 -23.23 -3.67 -0.41
C GLY A 251 -22.47 -3.00 0.71
N GLN A 252 -21.75 -3.79 1.49
CA GLN A 252 -20.86 -3.31 2.53
C GLN A 252 -19.48 -3.96 2.43
N ILE A 253 -18.43 -3.22 2.77
CA ILE A 253 -17.04 -3.70 2.78
C ILE A 253 -16.22 -2.99 3.85
N SER A 254 -15.32 -3.74 4.50
CA SER A 254 -14.34 -3.21 5.44
C SER A 254 -13.08 -4.09 5.46
N LEU A 255 -11.97 -3.52 5.92
CA LEU A 255 -10.75 -4.26 6.26
C LEU A 255 -10.63 -4.37 7.78
N PHE A 256 -10.70 -5.59 8.28
CA PHE A 256 -10.56 -5.96 9.67
C PHE A 256 -9.15 -6.47 9.93
N ASP A 257 -8.46 -5.86 10.90
CA ASP A 257 -7.09 -6.24 11.27
C ASP A 257 -6.79 -5.93 12.75
N PRO A 258 -7.29 -6.75 13.67
CA PRO A 258 -7.11 -6.52 15.10
C PRO A 258 -5.67 -6.65 15.58
N ALA A 259 -4.78 -7.31 14.80
CA ALA A 259 -3.35 -7.38 15.12
C ALA A 259 -2.68 -6.00 15.05
N THR A 260 -3.28 -5.06 14.31
CA THR A 260 -2.78 -3.69 14.15
C THR A 260 -3.77 -2.64 14.68
N ASP A 261 -4.56 -3.01 15.70
CA ASP A 261 -5.52 -2.16 16.44
C ASP A 261 -6.76 -1.70 15.64
N ALA A 262 -7.13 -2.40 14.56
CA ALA A 262 -8.46 -2.24 13.95
C ALA A 262 -9.53 -3.12 14.61
N PRO A 263 -10.82 -2.83 14.41
CA PRO A 263 -11.88 -3.77 14.78
C PRO A 263 -11.72 -5.11 14.05
N CYS A 264 -12.23 -6.17 14.66
CA CYS A 264 -12.57 -7.40 13.94
C CYS A 264 -14.04 -7.33 13.47
N TYR A 265 -14.49 -8.28 12.65
CA TYR A 265 -15.88 -8.34 12.18
C TYR A 265 -16.87 -8.34 13.37
N ALA A 266 -16.58 -9.15 14.40
CA ALA A 266 -17.40 -9.25 15.61
C ALA A 266 -17.43 -7.98 16.49
N CYS A 267 -16.57 -6.98 16.25
CA CYS A 267 -16.71 -5.67 16.90
C CYS A 267 -17.91 -4.90 16.32
N VAL A 268 -18.17 -5.07 15.02
CA VAL A 268 -19.25 -4.37 14.29
C VAL A 268 -20.54 -5.17 14.32
N PHE A 269 -20.45 -6.49 14.16
CA PHE A 269 -21.57 -7.42 14.20
C PHE A 269 -21.34 -8.45 15.31
N PRO A 270 -21.77 -8.16 16.55
CA PRO A 270 -21.41 -8.98 17.71
C PRO A 270 -22.10 -10.35 17.73
N GLU A 271 -23.31 -10.41 17.19
CA GLU A 271 -24.15 -11.60 17.16
C GLU A 271 -24.73 -11.76 15.75
N ALA A 272 -24.78 -13.00 15.28
CA ALA A 272 -25.43 -13.30 14.01
C ALA A 272 -26.93 -12.97 14.11
N PRO A 273 -27.56 -12.49 13.03
CA PRO A 273 -29.01 -12.39 12.98
C PRO A 273 -29.64 -13.76 13.27
N ALA A 274 -30.77 -13.79 13.97
CA ALA A 274 -31.50 -15.03 14.17
C ALA A 274 -31.95 -15.63 12.82
N ASP A 275 -32.10 -16.95 12.77
CA ASP A 275 -32.50 -17.66 11.56
C ASP A 275 -33.79 -17.07 10.97
N GLY A 276 -33.77 -16.77 9.67
CA GLY A 276 -34.90 -16.20 8.93
C GLY A 276 -35.04 -14.66 9.00
N LEU A 277 -34.27 -13.95 9.83
CA LEU A 277 -34.30 -12.47 9.86
C LEU A 277 -33.47 -11.82 8.75
N ALA A 278 -32.52 -12.56 8.17
CA ALA A 278 -31.64 -12.07 7.12
C ALA A 278 -31.57 -13.11 5.98
N PRO A 279 -32.51 -13.05 5.01
CA PRO A 279 -32.57 -14.00 3.91
C PRO A 279 -31.30 -13.95 3.05
N SER A 280 -30.91 -15.10 2.51
CA SER A 280 -29.79 -15.20 1.57
C SER A 280 -30.08 -14.45 0.27
N CYS A 281 -29.05 -14.16 -0.54
CA CYS A 281 -29.27 -13.59 -1.88
C CYS A 281 -30.16 -14.47 -2.77
N ALA A 282 -30.18 -15.79 -2.54
CA ALA A 282 -31.03 -16.71 -3.26
C ALA A 282 -32.51 -16.56 -2.88
N GLU A 283 -32.80 -16.17 -1.63
CA GLU A 283 -34.15 -15.98 -1.10
C GLU A 283 -34.66 -14.55 -1.32
N ALA A 284 -33.83 -13.54 -1.02
CA ALA A 284 -34.19 -12.12 -1.08
C ALA A 284 -34.12 -11.51 -2.49
N GLY A 285 -33.41 -12.19 -3.40
CA GLY A 285 -32.96 -11.61 -4.66
C GLY A 285 -31.77 -10.67 -4.48
N VAL A 286 -30.99 -10.51 -5.56
CA VAL A 286 -29.85 -9.57 -5.62
C VAL A 286 -29.70 -9.02 -7.02
N MET A 287 -29.49 -7.72 -7.13
CA MET A 287 -29.21 -7.08 -8.42
C MET A 287 -27.82 -7.55 -8.90
N GLY A 288 -27.77 -8.21 -10.06
CA GLY A 288 -26.60 -8.99 -10.50
C GLY A 288 -25.27 -8.24 -10.60
N ALA A 289 -25.30 -6.94 -10.91
CA ALA A 289 -24.11 -6.11 -11.03
C ALA A 289 -23.55 -5.66 -9.67
N LEU A 290 -24.35 -5.63 -8.60
CA LEU A 290 -23.92 -5.22 -7.26
C LEU A 290 -22.73 -6.05 -6.73
N PRO A 291 -22.78 -7.40 -6.74
CA PRO A 291 -21.62 -8.23 -6.40
C PRO A 291 -20.38 -7.90 -7.26
N GLY A 292 -20.58 -7.56 -8.54
CA GLY A 292 -19.52 -7.08 -9.44
C GLY A 292 -18.81 -5.84 -8.89
N VAL A 293 -19.58 -4.84 -8.49
CA VAL A 293 -19.06 -3.58 -7.93
C VAL A 293 -18.32 -3.84 -6.61
N VAL A 294 -18.97 -4.51 -5.66
CA VAL A 294 -18.44 -4.71 -4.30
C VAL A 294 -17.26 -5.68 -4.30
N GLY A 295 -17.29 -6.76 -5.07
CA GLY A 295 -16.16 -7.66 -5.19
C GLY A 295 -14.96 -7.05 -5.91
N SER A 296 -15.18 -6.11 -6.85
CA SER A 296 -14.09 -5.29 -7.39
C SER A 296 -13.50 -4.36 -6.32
N MET A 297 -14.33 -3.81 -5.42
CA MET A 297 -13.83 -3.06 -4.26
C MET A 297 -12.97 -3.93 -3.34
N MET A 298 -13.32 -5.22 -3.15
CA MET A 298 -12.46 -6.16 -2.40
C MET A 298 -11.06 -6.29 -3.01
N ALA A 299 -10.98 -6.43 -4.34
CA ALA A 299 -9.70 -6.47 -5.05
C ALA A 299 -8.93 -5.14 -4.92
N VAL A 300 -9.61 -3.99 -4.99
CA VAL A 300 -9.01 -2.67 -4.78
C VAL A 300 -8.40 -2.57 -3.38
N GLU A 301 -9.13 -2.98 -2.33
CA GLU A 301 -8.61 -2.98 -0.95
C GLU A 301 -7.39 -3.89 -0.78
N ALA A 302 -7.41 -5.07 -1.40
CA ALA A 302 -6.27 -5.99 -1.37
C ALA A 302 -5.04 -5.41 -2.10
N ILE A 303 -5.23 -4.81 -3.27
CA ILE A 303 -4.14 -4.17 -4.02
C ILE A 303 -3.53 -3.03 -3.20
N LYS A 304 -4.36 -2.15 -2.63
CA LYS A 304 -3.91 -1.08 -1.74
C LYS A 304 -3.15 -1.62 -0.53
N PHE A 305 -3.67 -2.67 0.10
CA PHE A 305 -3.05 -3.32 1.26
C PHE A 305 -1.62 -3.77 0.95
N PHE A 306 -1.40 -4.53 -0.12
CA PHE A 306 -0.05 -5.01 -0.46
C PHE A 306 0.88 -3.92 -0.96
N THR A 307 0.39 -3.02 -1.80
CA THR A 307 1.23 -1.98 -2.41
C THR A 307 1.59 -0.89 -1.40
N GLY A 308 0.70 -0.61 -0.44
CA GLY A 308 0.72 0.57 0.42
C GLY A 308 0.12 1.81 -0.26
N ALA A 309 -0.61 1.63 -1.36
CA ALA A 309 -1.21 2.72 -2.11
C ALA A 309 -2.42 3.30 -1.35
N GLY A 310 -2.37 4.60 -1.07
CA GLY A 310 -3.47 5.33 -0.46
C GLY A 310 -3.83 4.82 0.94
N GLN A 311 -5.14 4.80 1.24
CA GLN A 311 -5.67 4.34 2.51
C GLN A 311 -6.64 3.17 2.29
N VAL A 312 -6.46 2.10 3.05
CA VAL A 312 -7.37 0.95 3.10
C VAL A 312 -8.56 1.23 4.04
N LEU A 313 -9.65 0.49 3.89
CA LEU A 313 -10.87 0.57 4.73
C LEU A 313 -10.68 -0.01 6.13
N LYS A 314 -9.54 0.26 6.76
CA LYS A 314 -9.21 -0.16 8.11
C LYS A 314 -9.84 0.79 9.11
N GLY A 315 -10.69 0.28 10.00
CA GLY A 315 -11.46 1.13 10.94
C GLY A 315 -12.60 1.92 10.27
N GLU A 316 -12.92 1.57 9.02
CA GLU A 316 -13.97 2.21 8.24
C GLU A 316 -14.83 1.14 7.55
N MET A 317 -16.14 1.36 7.50
CA MET A 317 -17.07 0.54 6.72
C MET A 317 -17.63 1.40 5.59
N LEU A 318 -17.43 0.95 4.35
CA LEU A 318 -18.06 1.54 3.19
C LEU A 318 -19.37 0.81 2.91
N ILE A 319 -20.45 1.57 2.77
CA ILE A 319 -21.77 1.10 2.34
C ILE A 319 -22.05 1.72 0.97
N TYR A 320 -22.42 0.89 0.00
CA TYR A 320 -22.75 1.28 -1.36
C TYR A 320 -24.22 0.92 -1.65
N ASP A 321 -25.04 1.93 -1.87
CA ASP A 321 -26.43 1.77 -2.29
C ASP A 321 -26.48 1.90 -3.82
N ALA A 322 -26.69 0.78 -4.51
CA ALA A 322 -26.76 0.75 -5.96
C ALA A 322 -28.10 1.24 -6.51
N LEU A 323 -29.16 1.29 -5.70
CA LEU A 323 -30.48 1.74 -6.13
C LEU A 323 -30.49 3.25 -6.34
N TYR A 324 -29.83 3.99 -5.44
CA TYR A 324 -29.72 5.45 -5.51
C TYR A 324 -28.34 5.94 -5.95
N GLY A 325 -27.35 5.05 -6.08
CA GLY A 325 -25.98 5.41 -6.45
C GLY A 325 -25.22 6.15 -5.35
N GLU A 326 -25.59 5.90 -4.09
CA GLU A 326 -24.99 6.57 -2.93
C GLU A 326 -23.85 5.74 -2.33
N SER A 327 -22.88 6.43 -1.73
CA SER A 327 -21.81 5.81 -0.95
C SER A 327 -21.68 6.49 0.39
N ARG A 328 -21.68 5.70 1.47
CA ARG A 328 -21.53 6.18 2.84
C ARG A 328 -20.36 5.49 3.49
N LYS A 329 -19.57 6.25 4.25
CA LYS A 329 -18.44 5.70 4.99
C LYS A 329 -18.65 5.97 6.48
N LEU A 330 -18.68 4.89 7.25
CA LEU A 330 -18.87 4.92 8.70
C LEU A 330 -17.55 4.56 9.38
N ARG A 331 -17.23 5.24 10.48
CA ARG A 331 -16.12 4.83 11.34
C ARG A 331 -16.55 3.65 12.20
N VAL A 332 -15.73 2.62 12.27
CA VAL A 332 -15.94 1.45 13.12
C VAL A 332 -14.77 1.32 14.09
N GLN A 333 -15.07 1.01 15.34
CA GLN A 333 -14.08 0.95 16.41
C GLN A 333 -13.96 -0.45 16.97
N ARG A 334 -12.74 -0.78 17.39
CA ARG A 334 -12.48 -1.98 18.17
C ARG A 334 -13.21 -1.87 19.52
N ARG A 335 -13.78 -2.98 19.96
CA ARG A 335 -14.45 -3.12 21.24
C ARG A 335 -13.57 -3.87 22.23
N ASP A 336 -13.32 -3.28 23.40
CA ASP A 336 -12.57 -3.94 24.47
C ASP A 336 -13.31 -5.18 25.02
N ASP A 337 -14.64 -5.18 24.98
CA ASP A 337 -15.51 -6.29 25.40
C ASP A 337 -15.81 -7.31 24.28
N CYS A 338 -15.12 -7.22 23.13
CA CYS A 338 -15.36 -8.15 22.03
C CYS A 338 -14.96 -9.58 22.40
N LYS A 339 -15.91 -10.52 22.30
CA LYS A 339 -15.70 -11.96 22.58
C LYS A 339 -14.61 -12.62 21.71
N VAL A 340 -14.22 -11.99 20.61
CA VAL A 340 -13.22 -12.51 19.65
C VAL A 340 -11.86 -11.83 19.81
N CYS A 341 -11.79 -10.49 19.77
CA CYS A 341 -10.51 -9.76 19.81
C CYS A 341 -10.27 -8.90 21.06
N GLY A 342 -11.21 -8.88 22.01
CA GLY A 342 -11.14 -8.05 23.22
C GLY A 342 -10.18 -8.58 24.30
N GLY A 343 -9.95 -9.89 24.36
CA GLY A 343 -9.17 -10.56 25.41
C GLY A 343 -7.66 -10.30 25.43
N GLY A 344 -7.14 -9.36 24.65
CA GLY A 344 -5.70 -9.11 24.46
C GLY A 344 -5.13 -7.84 25.09
N ARG A 345 -5.94 -6.95 25.68
CA ARG A 345 -5.40 -5.84 26.47
C ARG A 345 -5.14 -6.32 27.90
N ALA A 346 -3.90 -6.76 28.14
CA ALA A 346 -3.31 -6.47 29.45
C ALA A 346 -3.31 -4.95 29.57
N ILE A 347 -4.18 -4.43 30.44
CA ILE A 347 -4.18 -3.03 30.85
C ILE A 347 -2.81 -2.81 31.49
N HIS A 348 -1.92 -2.09 30.81
CA HIS A 348 -0.67 -1.58 31.36
C HIS A 348 -0.86 -0.13 31.79
#